data_AF-A0A6H2DTN9-F1
#
_entry.id   AF-A0A6H2DTN9-F1
#
_cell.length_a   1.000
_cell.length_b   1.000
_cell.length_c   1.000
_cell.angle_alpha   90.00
_cell.angle_beta   90.00
_cell.angle_gamma   90.00
#
_symmetry.space_group_name_H-M   'P 1'
#
loop_
_entity.id
_entity.type
_entity.pdbx_description
1 polymer ?
#
loop_
_entity_poly.entity_id
_entity_poly.type
_entity_poly.pdbx_seq_one_letter_code
_entity_poly.pdbx_strand_id
1 'polypeptide(L)'
;MNDLQTKNSKELNLSFDFTVKKHEYRILDIELNGTLRNLEYSNRYFEWFIEDLLYFLDMNRYQKRWDYETINIFNVQSLKLKKEDLENFIGYFKSVTNFNLVAK
;
A
#
# COMPACT_ATOMS: atom_id res chain seq x y z
N MET A 1 -19.81 4.55 -0.73
CA MET A 1 -18.50 4.93 -0.18
C MET A 1 -18.39 4.25 1.16
N ASN A 2 -17.36 3.43 1.39
CA ASN A 2 -17.07 2.94 2.73
C ASN A 2 -16.58 4.13 3.56
N ASP A 3 -17.06 4.29 4.79
CA ASP A 3 -16.70 5.39 5.71
C ASP A 3 -15.20 5.45 6.04
N LEU A 4 -14.43 4.45 5.60
CA LEU A 4 -13.00 4.32 5.80
C LEU A 4 -12.15 4.98 4.70
N GLN A 5 -12.70 5.40 3.57
CA GLN A 5 -11.91 6.18 2.61
C GLN A 5 -12.79 7.13 1.81
N THR A 6 -12.32 8.36 1.66
CA THR A 6 -13.03 9.42 0.94
C THR A 6 -12.66 9.46 -0.53
N LYS A 7 -11.48 8.97 -0.89
CA LYS A 7 -10.96 8.91 -2.25
C LYS A 7 -10.42 7.53 -2.55
N ASN A 8 -10.72 7.01 -3.74
CA ASN A 8 -10.16 5.76 -4.23
C ASN A 8 -8.90 6.00 -5.07
N SER A 9 -8.15 4.92 -5.30
CA SER A 9 -6.86 4.97 -5.99
C SER A 9 -6.97 5.42 -7.45
N LYS A 10 -8.10 5.15 -8.11
CA LYS A 10 -8.39 5.59 -9.47
C LYS A 10 -8.63 7.10 -9.53
N GLU A 11 -9.38 7.65 -8.59
CA GLU A 11 -9.63 9.10 -8.45
C GLU A 11 -8.34 9.87 -8.17
N LEU A 12 -7.40 9.25 -7.46
CA LEU A 12 -6.09 9.81 -7.14
C LEU A 12 -5.05 9.59 -8.24
N ASN A 13 -5.43 8.94 -9.35
CA ASN A 13 -4.54 8.61 -10.46
C ASN A 13 -3.26 7.86 -10.00
N LEU A 14 -3.44 6.92 -9.06
CA LEU A 14 -2.36 6.08 -8.54
C LEU A 14 -2.05 4.92 -9.48
N SER A 15 -0.91 4.30 -9.26
CA SER A 15 -0.46 3.12 -10.00
C SER A 15 -0.91 1.82 -9.33
N PHE A 16 -1.12 1.84 -8.02
CA PHE A 16 -1.59 0.70 -7.21
C PHE A 16 -3.03 0.92 -6.72
N ASP A 17 -3.84 -0.15 -6.71
CA ASP A 17 -5.22 -0.07 -6.25
C ASP A 17 -5.34 -0.45 -4.76
N PHE A 18 -5.29 0.56 -3.89
CA PHE A 18 -5.48 0.43 -2.46
C PHE A 18 -6.95 0.56 -2.04
N THR A 19 -7.36 -0.27 -1.10
CA THR A 19 -8.66 -0.18 -0.43
C THR A 19 -8.49 -0.36 1.07
N VAL A 20 -8.93 0.62 1.87
CA VAL A 20 -8.89 0.48 3.32
C VAL A 20 -10.00 -0.47 3.77
N LYS A 21 -9.61 -1.53 4.49
CA LYS A 21 -10.52 -2.50 5.08
C LYS A 21 -10.87 -2.18 6.52
N LYS A 22 -9.87 -1.71 7.27
CA LYS A 22 -10.00 -1.52 8.71
C LYS A 22 -9.00 -0.48 9.20
N HIS A 23 -9.41 0.31 10.17
CA HIS A 23 -8.55 1.27 10.87
C HIS A 23 -8.90 1.21 12.36
N GLU A 24 -8.03 0.59 13.16
CA GLU A 24 -8.20 0.46 14.61
C GLU A 24 -6.87 0.66 15.31
N TYR A 25 -6.84 1.48 16.36
CA TYR A 25 -5.70 1.64 17.27
C TYR A 25 -4.31 1.60 16.61
N ARG A 26 -3.96 2.65 15.84
CA ARG A 26 -2.65 2.79 15.14
C ARG A 26 -2.32 1.65 14.15
N ILE A 27 -3.27 0.76 13.88
CA ILE A 27 -3.18 -0.31 12.89
C ILE A 27 -4.12 0.03 11.73
N LEU A 28 -3.59 -0.10 10.51
CA LEU A 28 -4.34 0.12 9.28
C LEU A 28 -4.26 -1.12 8.40
N ASP A 29 -5.40 -1.66 8.01
CA ASP A 29 -5.51 -2.79 7.09
C ASP A 29 -5.89 -2.27 5.72
N ILE A 30 -5.01 -2.49 4.75
CA ILE A 30 -5.17 -2.09 3.36
C ILE A 30 -5.16 -3.34 2.50
N GLU A 31 -6.20 -3.53 1.70
CA GLU A 31 -6.22 -4.53 0.64
C GLU A 31 -5.66 -3.95 -0.65
N LEU A 32 -4.81 -4.73 -1.31
CA LEU A 32 -4.29 -4.45 -2.63
C LEU A 32 -5.13 -5.20 -3.69
N ASN A 33 -5.66 -4.47 -4.66
CA ASN A 33 -6.48 -5.02 -5.75
C ASN A 33 -5.73 -5.08 -7.09
N GLY A 34 -4.40 -5.07 -7.03
CA GLY A 34 -3.49 -5.10 -8.17
C GLY A 34 -3.01 -3.71 -8.58
N THR A 35 -2.50 -3.61 -9.81
CA THR A 35 -2.06 -2.34 -10.40
C THR A 35 -3.14 -1.75 -11.30
N LEU A 36 -3.30 -0.43 -11.25
CA LEU A 36 -4.17 0.35 -12.15
C LEU A 36 -3.48 0.69 -13.47
N ARG A 37 -2.16 0.52 -13.53
CA ARG A 37 -1.32 0.79 -14.69
C ARG A 37 -0.52 -0.45 -15.06
N ASN A 38 -0.09 -0.51 -16.32
CA ASN A 38 0.84 -1.53 -16.77
C ASN A 38 2.25 -1.16 -16.26
N LEU A 39 2.60 -1.67 -15.09
CA LEU A 39 3.88 -1.45 -14.43
C LEU A 39 4.74 -2.71 -14.54
N GLU A 40 5.88 -2.59 -15.19
CA GLU A 40 6.90 -3.64 -15.16
C GLU A 40 7.64 -3.62 -13.83
N TYR A 41 7.92 -4.81 -13.29
CA TYR A 41 8.72 -4.94 -12.08
C TYR A 41 10.13 -4.42 -12.33
N SER A 42 10.60 -3.52 -11.47
CA SER A 42 11.91 -2.90 -11.55
C SER A 42 12.41 -2.55 -10.15
N ASN A 43 13.67 -2.12 -10.05
CA ASN A 43 14.26 -1.69 -8.78
C ASN A 43 13.50 -0.53 -8.12
N ARG A 44 12.73 0.24 -8.89
CA ARG A 44 11.92 1.38 -8.40
C ARG A 44 10.48 1.01 -8.07
N TYR A 45 10.07 -0.24 -8.30
CA TYR A 45 8.69 -0.67 -8.10
C TYR A 45 8.24 -0.48 -6.65
N PHE A 46 9.11 -0.79 -5.69
CA PHE A 46 8.83 -0.55 -4.28
C PHE A 46 8.80 0.94 -3.91
N GLU A 47 9.66 1.76 -4.52
CA GLU A 47 9.63 3.22 -4.33
C GLU A 47 8.27 3.79 -4.76
N TRP A 48 7.80 3.43 -5.95
CA TRP A 48 6.49 3.85 -6.46
C TRP A 48 5.35 3.36 -5.58
N PHE A 49 5.44 2.12 -5.08
CA PHE A 49 4.43 1.58 -4.16
C PHE A 49 4.33 2.42 -2.89
N ILE A 50 5.47 2.76 -2.29
CA ILE A 50 5.51 3.57 -1.07
C ILE A 50 5.04 5.01 -1.32
N GLU A 51 5.45 5.62 -2.44
CA GLU A 51 4.98 6.94 -2.83
C GLU A 51 3.46 6.98 -3.00
N ASP A 52 2.90 6.03 -3.75
CA ASP A 52 1.46 5.93 -3.97
C ASP A 52 0.72 5.64 -2.66
N LEU A 53 1.24 4.75 -1.80
CA LEU A 53 0.66 4.44 -0.50
C LEU A 53 0.60 5.69 0.38
N LEU A 54 1.71 6.42 0.49
CA LEU A 54 1.77 7.62 1.33
C LEU A 54 0.88 8.74 0.81
N TYR A 55 0.80 8.90 -0.51
CA TYR A 55 -0.11 9.85 -1.13
C TYR A 55 -1.58 9.46 -0.91
N PHE A 56 -1.90 8.17 -1.04
CA PHE A 56 -3.22 7.62 -0.75
C PHE A 56 -3.66 7.91 0.69
N LEU A 57 -2.77 7.72 1.66
CA LEU A 57 -3.04 8.01 3.07
C LEU A 57 -3.30 9.49 3.32
N ASP A 58 -2.43 10.38 2.80
CA ASP A 58 -2.55 11.83 2.97
C ASP A 58 -3.86 12.36 2.37
N MET A 59 -4.22 11.89 1.17
CA MET A 59 -5.44 12.31 0.48
C MET A 59 -6.73 11.79 1.14
N ASN A 60 -6.64 10.70 1.89
CA ASN A 60 -7.74 10.17 2.69
C ASN A 60 -7.75 10.69 4.13
N ARG A 61 -6.92 11.70 4.44
CA ARG A 61 -6.80 12.33 5.78
C ARG A 61 -6.41 11.35 6.88
N TYR A 62 -5.75 10.25 6.53
CA TYR A 62 -5.08 9.43 7.51
C TYR A 62 -3.89 10.19 8.10
N GLN A 63 -3.61 9.95 9.39
CA GLN A 63 -2.55 10.68 10.07
C GLN A 63 -1.20 10.44 9.40
N LYS A 64 -0.36 11.46 9.33
CA LYS A 64 0.96 11.35 8.69
C LYS A 64 1.82 10.36 9.47
N ARG A 65 2.63 9.59 8.73
CA ARG A 65 3.70 8.59 9.03
C ARG A 65 4.13 8.24 10.47
N TRP A 66 3.85 9.05 11.48
CA TRP A 66 4.30 8.92 12.87
C TRP A 66 3.24 8.33 13.81
N ASP A 67 1.97 8.35 13.41
CA ASP A 67 0.87 7.86 14.27
C ASP A 67 0.52 6.39 14.04
N TYR A 68 1.00 5.75 12.96
CA TYR A 68 0.79 4.32 12.71
C TYR A 68 1.91 3.48 13.28
N GLU A 69 1.54 2.42 14.01
CA GLU A 69 2.47 1.39 14.41
C GLU A 69 2.62 0.35 13.31
N THR A 70 1.51 -0.07 12.70
CA THR A 70 1.49 -1.12 11.68
C THR A 70 0.52 -0.82 10.55
N ILE A 71 0.98 -1.04 9.32
CA ILE A 71 0.13 -1.08 8.13
C ILE A 71 0.20 -2.50 7.56
N ASN A 72 -0.91 -3.21 7.60
CA ASN A 72 -1.06 -4.54 7.02
C ASN A 72 -1.50 -4.40 5.56
N ILE A 73 -0.71 -4.94 4.63
CA ILE A 73 -1.04 -5.02 3.22
C ILE A 73 -1.53 -6.43 2.90
N PHE A 74 -2.82 -6.55 2.64
CA PHE A 74 -3.45 -7.80 2.24
C PHE A 74 -3.40 -7.98 0.73
N ASN A 75 -3.37 -9.24 0.29
CA ASN A 75 -3.52 -9.62 -1.11
C ASN A 75 -2.42 -9.04 -2.03
N VAL A 76 -1.16 -9.03 -1.56
CA VAL A 76 0.01 -8.62 -2.35
C VAL A 76 0.20 -9.46 -3.63
N GLN A 77 -0.37 -10.67 -3.67
CA GLN A 77 -0.35 -11.56 -4.84
C GLN A 77 -1.15 -10.96 -6.02
N SER A 78 -2.06 -10.01 -5.78
CA SER A 78 -2.82 -9.31 -6.82
C SER A 78 -1.95 -8.53 -7.81
N LEU A 79 -0.70 -8.24 -7.45
CA LEU A 79 0.29 -7.60 -8.32
C LEU A 79 0.73 -8.50 -9.49
N LYS A 80 0.43 -9.80 -9.45
CA LYS A 80 0.77 -10.79 -10.50
C LYS A 80 2.27 -10.80 -10.86
N LEU A 81 3.12 -10.46 -9.91
CA LEU A 81 4.58 -10.56 -10.04
C LEU A 81 5.01 -12.03 -10.10
N LYS A 82 6.19 -12.30 -10.67
CA LYS A 82 6.83 -13.62 -10.52
C LYS A 82 7.10 -13.87 -9.04
N LYS A 83 7.17 -15.14 -8.64
CA LYS A 83 7.36 -15.53 -7.24
C LYS A 83 8.58 -14.85 -6.59
N GLU A 84 9.72 -14.87 -7.29
CA GLU A 84 10.97 -14.25 -6.82
C GLU A 84 10.83 -12.73 -6.66
N ASP A 85 10.18 -12.07 -7.63
CA ASP A 85 9.93 -10.62 -7.60
C ASP A 85 8.99 -10.24 -6.46
N LEU A 86 7.96 -11.05 -6.19
CA LEU A 86 7.03 -10.84 -5.09
C LEU A 86 7.72 -11.02 -3.73
N GLU A 87 8.56 -12.04 -3.58
CA GLU A 87 9.34 -12.26 -2.35
C GLU A 87 10.32 -11.10 -2.11
N ASN A 88 10.99 -10.62 -3.16
CA ASN A 88 11.86 -9.44 -3.09
C ASN A 88 11.08 -8.18 -2.70
N PHE A 89 9.93 -7.93 -3.33
CA PHE A 89 9.03 -6.82 -3.02
C PHE A 89 8.60 -6.81 -1.55
N ILE A 90 8.16 -7.96 -1.02
CA ILE A 90 7.80 -8.10 0.40
C ILE A 90 9.04 -7.93 1.30
N GLY A 91 10.20 -8.41 0.85
CA GLY A 91 11.48 -8.22 1.55
C GLY A 91 11.80 -6.74 1.79
N TYR A 92 11.49 -5.87 0.83
CA TYR A 92 11.68 -4.42 0.96
C TYR A 92 10.77 -3.76 2.00
N PHE A 93 9.71 -4.42 2.48
CA PHE A 93 8.83 -3.84 3.50
C PHE A 93 9.61 -3.54 4.79
N LYS A 94 10.64 -4.34 5.10
CA LYS A 94 11.54 -4.15 6.24
C LYS A 94 12.41 -2.88 6.14
N SER A 95 12.53 -2.29 4.95
CA SER A 95 13.27 -1.04 4.74
C SER A 95 12.49 0.20 5.19
N VAL A 96 11.18 0.07 5.43
CA VAL A 96 10.36 1.16 5.96
C VAL A 96 10.65 1.32 7.45
N THR A 97 11.15 2.49 7.84
CA THR A 97 11.60 2.76 9.23
C THR A 97 10.54 3.43 10.10
N ASN A 98 9.49 4.00 9.51
CA ASN A 98 8.57 4.88 10.22
C ASN A 98 7.36 4.14 10.81
N PHE A 99 7.02 2.99 10.24
CA PHE A 99 5.95 2.10 10.70
C PHE A 99 6.26 0.68 10.22
N ASN A 100 5.66 -0.32 10.87
CA ASN A 100 5.76 -1.69 10.41
C ASN A 100 4.88 -1.90 9.18
N LEU A 101 5.48 -2.15 8.02
CA LEU A 101 4.75 -2.56 6.84
C LEU A 101 4.77 -4.09 6.77
N VAL A 102 3.61 -4.73 6.82
CA VAL A 102 3.50 -6.20 6.94
C VAL A 102 2.61 -6.73 5.83
N ALA A 103 3.12 -7.67 5.04
CA ALA A 103 2.29 -8.43 4.10
C ALA A 103 1.44 -9.47 4.87
N LYS A 104 0.13 -9.49 4.63
CA LYS A 104 -0.83 -10.40 5.26
C LYS A 104 -1.60 -11.23 4.24
#